data_AF-A0A9E3RLD7-F1
#
_entry.id   AF-A0A9E3RLD7-F1
#
_cell.length_a   1.000
_cell.length_b   1.000
_cell.length_c   1.000
_cell.angle_alpha   90.00
_cell.angle_beta   90.00
_cell.angle_gamma   90.00
#
_symmetry.space_group_name_H-M   'P 1'
#
loop_
_entity.id
_entity.type
_entity.pdbx_description
1 polymer ?
#
loop_
_entity_poly.entity_id
_entity_poly.type
_entity_poly.pdbx_seq_one_letter_code
_entity_poly.pdbx_strand_id
1 'polypeptide(L)'
;MNSTQQNRDFTRVGKSKIHGTGVFAKRKIPKGTRIFEYKGKRVRKDALMLEVEKGRSSLMYVLNVNPTQAVDGEQGGNEARFINHSCAPNCEVYVFDDTPYIYAMRDIIRGEELTFNYQLQSVSGKRLTPKKQREMFPCYCGASDCRGTMVAKQQQNKRTE
;
A
#
# COMPACT_ATOMS: atom_id res chain seq x y z
N MET A 1 13.20 -19.85 20.74
CA MET A 1 13.91 -19.51 19.49
C MET A 1 13.59 -18.05 19.17
N ASN A 2 14.42 -17.12 19.64
CA ASN A 2 14.22 -15.69 19.46
C ASN A 2 14.70 -15.26 18.06
N SER A 3 13.77 -15.07 17.11
CA SER A 3 14.12 -14.49 15.81
C SER A 3 14.41 -12.99 15.99
N THR A 4 15.67 -12.70 16.26
CA THR A 4 16.39 -11.45 15.94
C THR A 4 15.55 -10.38 15.25
N GLN A 5 15.02 -9.47 16.06
CA GLN A 5 14.61 -8.14 15.64
C GLN A 5 15.89 -7.34 15.31
N GLN A 6 16.58 -7.76 14.24
CA GLN A 6 17.70 -7.01 13.67
C GLN A 6 17.26 -5.57 13.49
N ASN A 7 18.07 -4.63 13.95
CA ASN A 7 17.78 -3.20 13.88
C ASN A 7 17.69 -2.77 12.40
N ARG A 8 16.47 -2.80 11.84
CA ARG A 8 16.17 -2.50 10.43
C ARG A 8 16.01 -1.00 10.25
N ASP A 9 17.03 -0.23 10.62
CA ASP A 9 17.05 1.19 10.32
C ASP A 9 17.40 1.41 8.83
N PHE A 10 16.47 1.03 7.97
CA PHE A 10 16.57 1.20 6.51
C PHE A 10 15.90 2.49 6.07
N THR A 11 15.03 3.08 6.88
CA THR A 11 14.03 4.03 6.41
C THR A 11 13.95 5.29 7.26
N ARG A 12 13.57 6.39 6.62
CA ARG A 12 13.18 7.65 7.29
C ARG A 12 11.85 8.13 6.72
N VAL A 13 11.08 8.84 7.53
CA VAL A 13 9.89 9.56 7.09
C VAL A 13 10.26 10.98 6.66
N GLY A 14 9.55 11.54 5.68
CA GLY A 14 9.75 12.93 5.24
C GLY A 14 8.69 13.41 4.27
N LYS A 15 8.80 14.67 3.81
CA LYS A 15 7.90 15.24 2.80
C LYS A 15 8.07 14.53 1.46
N SER A 16 6.97 14.07 0.88
CA SER A 16 6.94 13.40 -0.41
C SER A 16 6.71 14.37 -1.56
N LYS A 17 7.28 14.05 -2.73
CA LYS A 17 6.93 14.71 -3.99
C LYS A 17 5.67 14.11 -4.64
N ILE A 18 5.30 12.89 -4.24
CA ILE A 18 4.10 12.19 -4.72
C ILE A 18 2.88 12.71 -3.96
N HIS A 19 2.87 12.58 -2.63
CA HIS A 19 1.76 13.01 -1.81
C HIS A 19 2.13 13.12 -0.33
N GLY A 20 1.88 14.28 0.29
CA GLY A 20 2.00 14.50 1.74
C GLY A 20 3.32 14.00 2.34
N THR A 21 3.23 12.91 3.08
CA THR A 21 4.36 12.25 3.76
C THR A 21 4.73 10.97 3.02
N GLY A 22 6.02 10.70 2.89
CA GLY A 22 6.58 9.50 2.28
C GLY A 22 7.60 8.80 3.17
N VAL A 23 7.99 7.59 2.78
CA VAL A 23 9.05 6.81 3.40
C VAL A 23 10.22 6.69 2.44
N PHE A 24 11.43 6.95 2.90
CA PHE A 24 12.63 7.00 2.06
C PHE A 24 13.72 6.09 2.58
N ALA A 25 14.48 5.50 1.67
CA ALA A 25 15.65 4.71 2.01
C ALA A 25 16.74 5.58 2.64
N LYS A 26 17.18 5.26 3.88
CA LYS A 26 18.36 5.86 4.54
C LYS A 26 19.67 5.33 3.96
N ARG A 27 19.65 4.15 3.34
CA ARG A 27 20.81 3.44 2.79
C ARG A 27 20.35 2.51 1.67
N LYS A 28 21.28 1.88 0.96
CA LYS A 28 20.93 0.83 -0.02
C LYS A 28 20.11 -0.27 0.66
N ILE A 29 18.97 -0.61 0.07
CA ILE A 29 18.11 -1.73 0.46
C ILE A 29 18.20 -2.77 -0.67
N PRO A 30 18.82 -3.94 -0.44
CA PRO A 30 18.90 -4.99 -1.46
C PRO A 30 17.53 -5.54 -1.84
N LYS A 31 17.38 -5.98 -3.09
CA LYS A 31 16.21 -6.76 -3.55
C LYS A 31 15.91 -7.92 -2.58
N GLY A 32 14.62 -8.17 -2.34
CA GLY A 32 14.16 -9.24 -1.45
C GLY A 32 14.25 -8.92 0.04
N THR A 33 14.76 -7.74 0.42
CA THR A 33 14.77 -7.31 1.82
C THR A 33 13.35 -7.08 2.32
N ARG A 34 12.97 -7.76 3.41
CA ARG A 34 11.78 -7.41 4.20
C ARG A 34 12.04 -6.10 4.94
N ILE A 35 11.37 -5.03 4.55
CA ILE A 35 11.58 -3.68 5.09
C ILE A 35 10.70 -3.49 6.34
N PHE A 36 9.40 -3.76 6.22
CA PHE A 36 8.43 -3.58 7.28
C PHE A 36 7.57 -4.84 7.49
N GLU A 37 7.10 -5.01 8.72
CA GLU A 37 5.76 -5.53 8.98
C GLU A 37 4.82 -4.32 8.98
N TYR A 38 3.69 -4.39 8.28
CA TYR A 38 2.70 -3.32 8.30
C TYR A 38 1.82 -3.46 9.54
N LYS A 39 2.06 -2.60 10.53
CA LYS A 39 1.38 -2.65 11.83
C LYS A 39 0.09 -1.84 11.81
N GLY A 40 -0.84 -2.24 12.67
CA GLY A 40 -2.11 -1.55 12.86
C GLY A 40 -3.11 -2.45 13.58
N LYS A 41 -4.31 -1.92 13.77
CA LYS A 41 -5.43 -2.65 14.36
C LYS A 41 -5.99 -3.65 13.36
N ARG A 42 -6.11 -4.93 13.76
CA ARG A 42 -6.85 -5.92 12.98
C ARG A 42 -8.34 -5.62 13.04
N VAL A 43 -8.97 -5.56 11.87
CA VAL A 43 -10.38 -5.19 11.72
C VAL A 43 -11.06 -6.14 10.74
N ARG A 44 -12.35 -6.41 10.97
CA ARG A 44 -13.18 -7.11 9.99
C ARG A 44 -13.60 -6.14 8.89
N LYS A 45 -13.68 -6.63 7.66
CA LYS A 45 -14.04 -5.79 6.51
C LYS A 45 -15.49 -5.35 6.54
N ASP A 46 -16.40 -6.21 6.97
CA ASP A 46 -17.81 -5.83 7.11
C ASP A 46 -18.01 -4.70 8.14
N ALA A 47 -17.32 -4.77 9.27
CA ALA A 47 -17.31 -3.68 10.25
C ALA A 47 -16.75 -2.38 9.64
N LEU A 48 -15.66 -2.44 8.87
CA LEU A 48 -15.14 -1.28 8.15
C LEU A 48 -16.16 -0.70 7.16
N MET A 49 -16.91 -1.55 6.44
CA MET A 49 -17.94 -1.09 5.51
C MET A 49 -19.09 -0.37 6.25
N LEU A 50 -19.52 -0.90 7.40
CA LEU A 50 -20.49 -0.23 8.26
C LEU A 50 -19.98 1.14 8.76
N GLU A 51 -18.69 1.24 9.10
CA GLU A 51 -18.08 2.53 9.48
C GLU A 51 -18.09 3.53 8.31
N VAL A 52 -17.81 3.07 7.08
CA VAL A 52 -17.91 3.92 5.87
C VAL A 52 -19.34 4.38 5.63
N GLU A 53 -20.33 3.50 5.77
CA GLU A 53 -21.74 3.85 5.67
C GLU A 53 -22.17 4.88 6.73
N LYS A 54 -21.58 4.80 7.93
CA LYS A 54 -21.76 5.77 9.03
C LYS A 54 -20.97 7.07 8.86
N GLY A 55 -20.22 7.22 7.77
CA GLY A 55 -19.51 8.46 7.44
C GLY A 55 -18.01 8.45 7.69
N ARG A 56 -17.38 7.29 7.92
CA ARG A 56 -15.91 7.21 7.89
C ARG A 56 -15.41 7.66 6.53
N SER A 57 -14.69 8.77 6.52
CA SER A 57 -14.31 9.50 5.31
C SER A 57 -13.21 8.83 4.50
N SER A 58 -12.42 7.94 5.11
CA SER A 58 -11.25 7.36 4.45
C SER A 58 -10.88 5.97 4.99
N LEU A 59 -10.44 5.11 4.06
CA LEU A 59 -9.81 3.81 4.31
C LEU A 59 -8.32 3.84 3.91
N MET A 60 -7.71 5.02 3.87
CA MET A 60 -6.37 5.24 3.30
C MET A 60 -5.28 4.34 3.89
N TYR A 61 -5.38 3.96 5.16
CA TYR A 61 -4.38 3.16 5.86
C TYR A 61 -4.76 1.68 6.02
N VAL A 62 -5.82 1.23 5.35
CA VAL A 62 -6.32 -0.14 5.44
C VAL A 62 -5.66 -1.03 4.39
N LEU A 63 -4.97 -2.07 4.84
CA LEU A 63 -4.44 -3.14 3.98
C LEU A 63 -5.26 -4.42 4.14
N ASN A 64 -5.71 -4.97 3.02
CA ASN A 64 -6.36 -6.25 2.96
C ASN A 64 -5.39 -7.37 3.35
N VAL A 65 -5.85 -8.28 4.21
CA VAL A 65 -5.07 -9.43 4.66
C VAL A 65 -5.59 -10.72 4.04
N ASN A 66 -6.89 -10.98 4.25
CA ASN A 66 -7.58 -12.16 3.75
C ASN A 66 -9.02 -11.76 3.36
N PRO A 67 -9.91 -12.66 2.94
CA PRO A 67 -11.25 -12.28 2.49
C PRO A 67 -12.08 -11.51 3.53
N THR A 68 -11.91 -11.78 4.83
CA THR A 68 -12.78 -11.24 5.90
C THR A 68 -12.09 -10.17 6.77
N GLN A 69 -10.76 -10.08 6.74
CA GLN A 69 -9.98 -9.22 7.62
C GLN A 69 -9.01 -8.30 6.89
N ALA A 70 -8.70 -7.19 7.55
CA ALA A 70 -7.73 -6.19 7.15
C ALA A 70 -6.95 -5.65 8.37
N VAL A 71 -5.86 -4.94 8.11
CA VAL A 71 -5.10 -4.18 9.11
C VAL A 71 -5.28 -2.69 8.83
N ASP A 72 -5.76 -1.96 9.82
CA ASP A 72 -5.93 -0.50 9.79
C ASP A 72 -4.74 0.18 10.48
N GLY A 73 -3.85 0.77 9.68
CA GLY A 73 -2.65 1.47 10.15
C GLY A 73 -2.93 2.81 10.84
N GLU A 74 -4.17 3.31 10.83
CA GLU A 74 -4.55 4.54 11.53
C GLU A 74 -4.44 4.38 13.05
N GLN A 75 -4.77 3.19 13.57
CA GLN A 75 -4.74 2.85 14.99
C GLN A 75 -3.59 1.88 15.26
N GLY A 76 -2.59 2.30 16.04
CA GLY A 76 -1.46 1.45 16.41
C GLY A 76 -0.52 1.08 15.25
N GLY A 77 -0.53 1.86 14.17
CA GLY A 77 0.34 1.64 13.03
C GLY A 77 1.77 2.12 13.22
N ASN A 78 2.61 1.83 12.23
CA ASN A 78 3.99 2.28 12.14
C ASN A 78 4.23 3.15 10.89
N GLU A 79 5.48 3.52 10.63
CA GLU A 79 5.86 4.38 9.49
C GLU A 79 5.45 3.82 8.13
N ALA A 80 5.23 2.51 8.00
CA ALA A 80 4.83 1.86 6.76
C ALA A 80 3.52 2.42 6.18
N ARG A 81 2.64 3.00 7.02
CA ARG A 81 1.40 3.66 6.60
C ARG A 81 1.62 4.90 5.71
N PHE A 82 2.84 5.44 5.69
CA PHE A 82 3.21 6.58 4.85
C PHE A 82 3.85 6.17 3.52
N ILE A 83 3.95 4.87 3.21
CA ILE A 83 4.45 4.44 1.91
C ILE A 83 3.42 4.78 0.84
N ASN A 84 3.83 5.58 -0.14
CA ASN A 84 2.95 6.10 -1.18
C ASN A 84 2.68 5.10 -2.31
N HIS A 85 1.66 5.42 -3.10
CA HIS A 85 1.37 4.69 -4.32
C HIS A 85 2.37 5.00 -5.44
N SER A 86 2.78 3.98 -6.19
CA SER A 86 3.34 4.14 -7.54
C SER A 86 2.75 3.12 -8.52
N CYS A 87 2.59 3.54 -9.79
CA CYS A 87 2.27 2.64 -10.89
C CYS A 87 3.48 1.79 -11.31
N ALA A 88 4.70 2.28 -11.07
CA ALA A 88 5.96 1.55 -11.21
C ALA A 88 6.64 1.47 -9.82
N PRO A 89 6.14 0.62 -8.91
CA PRO A 89 6.62 0.57 -7.54
C PRO A 89 8.00 -0.09 -7.40
N ASN A 90 8.65 0.15 -6.25
CA ASN A 90 9.89 -0.55 -5.85
C ASN A 90 9.68 -1.49 -4.66
N CYS A 91 8.49 -1.50 -4.06
CA CYS A 91 8.09 -2.41 -3.00
C CYS A 91 6.80 -3.17 -3.33
N GLU A 92 6.64 -4.33 -2.70
CA GLU A 92 5.43 -5.16 -2.76
C GLU A 92 5.02 -5.63 -1.36
N VAL A 93 3.71 -5.85 -1.17
CA VAL A 93 3.13 -6.37 0.07
C VAL A 93 2.89 -7.87 -0.10
N TYR A 94 3.48 -8.66 0.80
CA TYR A 94 3.20 -10.08 0.93
C TYR A 94 2.51 -10.35 2.26
N VAL A 95 1.45 -11.16 2.25
CA VAL A 95 0.75 -11.58 3.47
C VAL A 95 1.17 -13.00 3.81
N PHE A 96 1.77 -13.18 4.99
CA PHE A 96 2.13 -14.50 5.53
C PHE A 96 1.49 -14.65 6.90
N ASP A 97 0.76 -15.75 7.11
CA ASP A 97 0.00 -16.02 8.35
C ASP A 97 -0.83 -14.80 8.77
N ASP A 98 -1.63 -14.31 7.83
CA ASP A 98 -2.43 -13.10 7.96
C ASP A 98 -1.64 -11.81 8.28
N THR A 99 -0.31 -11.83 8.26
CA THR A 99 0.51 -10.67 8.60
C THR A 99 1.06 -10.01 7.33
N PRO A 100 0.71 -8.73 7.05
CA PRO A 100 1.23 -8.02 5.89
C PRO A 100 2.68 -7.56 6.13
N TYR A 101 3.56 -7.89 5.19
CA TYR A 101 4.96 -7.52 5.18
C TYR A 101 5.32 -6.81 3.87
N ILE A 102 6.21 -5.84 3.93
CA ILE A 102 6.65 -5.05 2.79
C ILE A 102 8.06 -5.47 2.41
N TYR A 103 8.25 -5.82 1.14
CA TYR A 103 9.52 -6.28 0.58
C TYR A 103 10.00 -5.39 -0.56
N ALA A 104 11.32 -5.25 -0.70
CA ALA A 104 11.94 -4.61 -1.86
C ALA A 104 11.87 -5.53 -3.10
N MET A 105 11.32 -5.04 -4.21
CA MET A 105 11.23 -5.79 -5.48
C MET A 105 12.52 -5.72 -6.32
N ARG A 106 13.33 -4.70 -6.05
CA ARG A 106 14.64 -4.45 -6.66
C ARG A 106 15.57 -3.81 -5.63
N ASP A 107 16.82 -3.60 -5.99
CA ASP A 107 17.71 -2.73 -5.21
C ASP A 107 17.14 -1.30 -5.17
N ILE A 108 17.07 -0.72 -3.97
CA ILE A 108 16.62 0.66 -3.71
C ILE A 108 17.82 1.44 -3.18
N ILE A 109 18.21 2.52 -3.84
CA ILE A 109 19.37 3.31 -3.42
C ILE A 109 18.98 4.30 -2.30
N ARG A 110 19.99 4.82 -1.60
CA ARG A 110 19.78 5.85 -0.56
C ARG A 110 19.03 7.05 -1.15
N GLY A 111 17.99 7.50 -0.45
CA GLY A 111 17.20 8.68 -0.81
C GLY A 111 15.99 8.39 -1.69
N GLU A 112 15.89 7.22 -2.33
CA GLU A 112 14.70 6.82 -3.06
C GLU A 112 13.48 6.70 -2.13
N GLU A 113 12.32 7.14 -2.62
CA GLU A 113 11.04 6.94 -1.94
C GLU A 113 10.57 5.49 -2.15
N LEU A 114 10.20 4.83 -1.06
CA LEU A 114 9.56 3.53 -1.08
C LEU A 114 8.12 3.71 -1.53
N THR A 115 7.67 2.88 -2.46
CA THR A 115 6.31 2.90 -3.01
C THR A 115 5.82 1.50 -3.30
N PHE A 116 4.52 1.25 -3.15
CA PHE A 116 3.88 0.02 -3.62
C PHE A 116 2.59 0.32 -4.40
N ASN A 117 2.11 -0.66 -5.17
CA ASN A 117 0.82 -0.51 -5.85
C ASN A 117 -0.32 -0.74 -4.85
N TYR A 118 -1.17 0.26 -4.61
CA TYR A 118 -2.26 0.16 -3.62
C TYR A 118 -3.36 -0.82 -4.04
N GLN A 119 -3.43 -1.16 -5.33
CA GLN A 119 -4.45 -2.07 -5.88
C GLN A 119 -5.88 -1.68 -5.48
N LEU A 120 -6.18 -0.37 -5.40
CA LEU A 120 -7.51 0.09 -4.97
C LEU A 120 -8.59 -0.49 -5.90
N GLN A 121 -9.58 -1.13 -5.31
CA GLN A 121 -10.73 -1.68 -6.04
C GLN A 121 -11.91 -0.71 -5.96
N SER A 122 -12.77 -0.71 -6.97
CA SER A 122 -14.01 0.09 -6.96
C SER A 122 -14.95 -0.49 -5.91
N VAL A 123 -15.15 0.24 -4.80
CA VAL A 123 -15.82 -0.26 -3.58
C VAL A 123 -17.33 -0.47 -3.75
N SER A 124 -17.96 0.08 -4.79
CA SER A 124 -19.42 0.14 -4.90
C SER A 124 -20.06 -0.82 -5.90
N GLY A 125 -19.33 -1.81 -6.45
CA GLY A 125 -19.84 -2.72 -7.49
C GLY A 125 -20.17 -2.04 -8.84
N LYS A 126 -20.37 -0.73 -8.84
CA LYS A 126 -20.47 0.12 -10.02
C LYS A 126 -19.05 0.40 -10.53
N ARG A 127 -18.78 0.02 -11.78
CA ARG A 127 -17.55 0.40 -12.48
C ARG A 127 -17.56 1.91 -12.68
N LEU A 128 -16.69 2.62 -11.97
CA LEU A 128 -16.40 4.01 -12.30
C LEU A 128 -15.77 4.07 -13.69
N THR A 129 -16.17 5.06 -14.50
CA THR A 129 -15.51 5.32 -15.78
C THR A 129 -14.04 5.71 -15.53
N PRO A 130 -13.12 5.48 -16.50
CA PRO A 130 -11.73 5.90 -16.35
C PRO A 130 -11.57 7.38 -15.96
N LYS A 131 -12.44 8.26 -16.48
CA LYS A 131 -12.48 9.68 -16.11
C LYS A 131 -12.78 9.88 -14.61
N LYS A 132 -13.86 9.28 -14.09
CA LYS A 132 -14.23 9.37 -12.67
C LYS A 132 -13.17 8.77 -11.75
N GLN A 133 -12.51 7.69 -12.17
CA GLN A 133 -11.40 7.11 -11.39
C GLN A 133 -10.23 8.09 -11.24
N ARG A 134 -9.89 8.85 -12.30
CA ARG A 134 -8.85 9.88 -12.26
C ARG A 134 -9.25 11.09 -11.42
N GLU A 135 -10.53 11.48 -11.45
CA GLU A 135 -11.04 12.60 -10.66
C GLU A 135 -11.10 12.27 -9.16
N MET A 136 -11.60 11.09 -8.80
CA MET A 136 -11.81 10.69 -7.40
C MET A 136 -10.54 10.13 -6.74
N PHE A 137 -9.70 9.44 -7.52
CA PHE A 137 -8.51 8.77 -7.02
C PHE A 137 -7.30 9.10 -7.91
N PRO A 138 -6.94 10.39 -8.05
CA PRO A 138 -5.84 10.81 -8.92
C PRO A 138 -4.52 10.18 -8.48
N CYS A 139 -3.67 9.85 -9.45
CA CYS A 139 -2.32 9.33 -9.18
C CYS A 139 -1.26 10.36 -9.58
N TYR A 140 -0.40 10.71 -8.63
CA TYR A 140 0.69 11.68 -8.80
C TYR A 140 2.08 11.03 -8.74
N CYS A 141 2.19 9.73 -8.99
CA CYS A 141 3.43 8.98 -8.77
C CYS A 141 4.60 9.33 -9.70
N GLY A 142 4.34 10.01 -10.82
CA GLY A 142 5.37 10.42 -11.78
C GLY A 142 5.96 9.29 -12.65
N ALA A 143 5.46 8.06 -12.54
CA ALA A 143 5.89 6.96 -13.42
C ALA A 143 5.57 7.26 -14.90
N SER A 144 6.45 6.85 -15.81
CA SER A 144 6.27 7.07 -17.26
C SER A 144 5.02 6.39 -17.83
N ASP A 145 4.64 5.24 -17.26
CA ASP A 145 3.45 4.46 -17.59
C ASP A 145 2.31 4.67 -16.58
N CYS A 146 2.30 5.81 -15.88
CA CYS A 146 1.29 6.13 -14.89
C CYS A 146 -0.13 6.00 -15.46
N ARG A 147 -1.00 5.29 -14.72
CA ARG A 147 -2.41 5.09 -15.09
C ARG A 147 -3.27 6.35 -14.95
N GLY A 148 -2.75 7.39 -14.28
CA GLY A 148 -3.47 8.59 -13.90
C GLY A 148 -4.44 8.40 -12.72
N THR A 149 -4.61 7.17 -12.22
CA THR A 149 -5.45 6.84 -11.07
C THR A 149 -4.81 5.75 -10.22
N MET A 150 -5.09 5.77 -8.91
CA MET A 150 -4.67 4.72 -7.97
C MET A 150 -5.53 3.44 -8.09
N VAL A 151 -6.67 3.51 -8.77
CA VAL A 151 -7.59 2.39 -8.99
C VAL A 151 -6.94 1.33 -9.87
N ALA A 152 -6.93 0.07 -9.40
CA ALA A 152 -6.41 -1.10 -10.11
C ALA A 152 -7.06 -1.26 -11.50
N LYS A 153 -6.26 -1.58 -12.52
CA LYS A 153 -6.81 -2.13 -13.77
C LYS A 153 -7.43 -3.49 -13.40
N GLN A 154 -8.68 -3.73 -13.80
CA GLN A 154 -9.26 -5.05 -13.61
C GLN A 154 -8.45 -6.06 -14.43
N GLN A 155 -8.00 -7.13 -13.80
CA GLN A 155 -7.45 -8.25 -14.52
C GLN A 155 -8.60 -8.82 -15.37
N GLN A 156 -8.43 -8.82 -16.70
CA GLN A 156 -9.25 -9.69 -17.52
C GLN A 156 -8.89 -11.10 -17.06
N ASN A 157 -9.84 -11.82 -16.46
CA ASN A 157 -9.69 -13.25 -16.28
C ASN A 157 -9.42 -13.82 -17.68
N LYS A 158 -8.16 -14.15 -17.97
CA LYS A 158 -7.88 -15.17 -18.98
C LYS A 158 -8.58 -16.40 -18.42
N ARG A 159 -9.74 -16.74 -18.97
CA ARG A 159 -10.30 -18.07 -18.83
C ARG A 159 -9.19 -19.00 -19.34
N THR A 160 -8.50 -19.65 -18.43
CA THR A 160 -7.82 -20.90 -18.76
C THR A 160 -8.93 -21.84 -19.20
N GLU A 161 -8.95 -22.11 -20.49
CA GLU A 161 -9.70 -23.21 -21.11
C GLU A 161 -9.24 -24.55 -20.53
#